data_AF-H8H190-F1
#
_entry.id   AF-H8H190-F1
#
_cell.length_a   1.000
_cell.length_b   1.000
_cell.length_c   1.000
_cell.angle_alpha   90.00
_cell.angle_beta   90.00
_cell.angle_gamma   90.00
#
_symmetry.space_group_name_H-M   'P 1'
#
loop_
_entity.id
_entity.type
_entity.pdbx_description
1 polymer ?
#
loop_
_entity_poly.entity_id
_entity_poly.type
_entity_poly.pdbx_seq_one_letter_code
_entity_poly.pdbx_strand_id
1 'polypeptide(L)'
;MDGYEEPFLQVLMPAAGLEVEESQFLRLQAEWGAEETLLGWTVLHEDQLCLAIRPQAYREAGEAVPEFLMAFQGLCRLACPPEDAQKVCQAWPSPMLLAAVTVAYEKRSALTRSPWLYVMGILHHWERSQANWTRQLEASSGPLEGPGIAHEEVPAA
;
A
#
# COMPACT_ATOMS: atom_id res chain seq x y z
N MET A 1 22.61 -14.11 -21.59
CA MET A 1 21.59 -13.09 -21.30
C MET A 1 21.13 -13.39 -19.91
N ASP A 2 21.53 -12.60 -18.92
CA ASP A 2 21.02 -12.78 -17.56
C ASP A 2 19.51 -12.54 -17.62
N GLY A 3 18.76 -13.62 -17.42
CA GLY A 3 17.31 -13.57 -17.30
C GLY A 3 17.01 -12.80 -16.03
N TYR A 4 16.82 -11.50 -16.15
CA TYR A 4 16.30 -10.70 -15.04
C TYR A 4 14.88 -11.20 -14.78
N GLU A 5 14.75 -12.07 -13.78
CA GLU A 5 13.46 -12.53 -13.32
C GLU A 5 12.80 -11.35 -12.61
N GLU A 6 11.65 -10.89 -13.14
CA GLU A 6 10.90 -9.83 -12.48
C GLU A 6 10.52 -10.30 -11.07
N PRO A 7 10.74 -9.46 -10.03
CA PRO A 7 10.32 -9.80 -8.68
C PRO A 7 8.82 -10.01 -8.68
N PHE A 8 8.39 -11.12 -8.07
CA PHE A 8 6.99 -11.48 -7.91
C PHE A 8 6.60 -11.39 -6.45
N LEU A 9 5.34 -11.03 -6.21
CA LEU A 9 4.76 -11.02 -4.88
C LEU A 9 4.26 -12.42 -4.57
N GLN A 10 4.61 -12.94 -3.40
CA GLN A 10 4.18 -14.25 -2.93
C GLN A 10 3.04 -14.12 -1.95
N VAL A 11 1.93 -14.81 -2.22
CA VAL A 11 0.81 -14.91 -1.29
C VAL A 11 0.60 -16.38 -0.95
N LEU A 12 0.68 -16.71 0.34
CA LEU A 12 0.42 -18.07 0.83
C LEU A 12 -1.03 -18.44 0.52
N MET A 13 -1.22 -19.61 -0.10
CA MET A 13 -2.56 -20.12 -0.37
C MET A 13 -3.19 -20.63 0.93
N PRO A 14 -4.49 -20.33 1.19
CA PRO A 14 -5.17 -20.90 2.33
C PRO A 14 -5.26 -22.42 2.17
N ALA A 15 -4.84 -23.17 3.19
CA ALA A 15 -4.77 -24.63 3.17
C ALA A 15 -6.15 -25.34 3.16
N ALA A 16 -7.25 -24.59 3.37
CA ALA A 16 -8.57 -25.18 3.58
C ALA A 16 -9.43 -25.11 2.32
N GLY A 17 -9.80 -26.29 1.78
CA GLY A 17 -10.90 -26.46 0.82
C GLY A 17 -10.60 -26.10 -0.63
N LEU A 18 -9.34 -25.82 -0.96
CA LEU A 18 -8.87 -25.47 -2.30
C LEU A 18 -7.97 -26.62 -2.81
N GLU A 19 -8.49 -27.47 -3.70
CA GLU A 19 -7.67 -28.39 -4.50
C GLU A 19 -6.91 -27.56 -5.53
N VAL A 20 -5.63 -27.29 -5.25
CA VAL A 20 -4.81 -26.44 -6.10
C VAL A 20 -3.58 -27.20 -6.52
N GLU A 21 -3.35 -27.23 -7.83
CA GLU A 21 -2.18 -27.85 -8.45
C GLU A 21 -1.10 -26.78 -8.67
N GLU A 22 0.17 -27.20 -8.78
CA GLU A 22 1.24 -26.32 -9.22
C GLU A 22 1.01 -25.89 -10.69
N SER A 23 1.44 -24.67 -11.05
CA SER A 23 1.29 -24.10 -12.40
C SER A 23 -0.16 -23.81 -12.83
N GLN A 24 -1.08 -23.71 -11.89
CA GLN A 24 -2.46 -23.31 -12.12
C GLN A 24 -2.59 -21.78 -12.09
N PHE A 25 -3.21 -21.19 -13.11
CA PHE A 25 -3.57 -19.77 -13.08
C PHE A 25 -4.80 -19.58 -12.19
N LEU A 26 -4.69 -18.69 -11.19
CA LEU A 26 -5.77 -18.40 -10.27
C LEU A 26 -6.10 -16.91 -10.22
N ARG A 27 -7.40 -16.67 -9.99
CA ARG A 27 -7.97 -15.38 -9.62
C ARG A 27 -8.52 -15.50 -8.19
N LEU A 28 -7.94 -14.77 -7.25
CA LEU A 28 -8.38 -14.74 -5.87
C LEU A 28 -8.92 -13.35 -5.52
N GLN A 29 -9.92 -13.29 -4.66
CA GLN A 29 -10.24 -12.06 -3.93
C GLN A 29 -9.49 -12.09 -2.61
N ALA A 30 -8.78 -11.02 -2.28
CA ALA A 30 -8.06 -10.88 -1.02
C ALA A 30 -8.32 -9.50 -0.42
N GLU A 31 -8.28 -9.41 0.90
CA GLU A 31 -8.38 -8.14 1.60
C GLU A 31 -6.98 -7.59 1.92
N TRP A 32 -6.55 -6.58 1.17
CA TRP A 32 -5.36 -5.78 1.47
C TRP A 32 -5.75 -4.32 1.73
N GLY A 33 -6.42 -4.10 2.87
CA GLY A 33 -7.04 -2.82 3.21
C GLY A 33 -8.34 -2.55 2.43
N ALA A 34 -8.43 -3.04 1.19
CA ALA A 34 -9.64 -3.13 0.37
C ALA A 34 -9.74 -4.52 -0.29
N GLU A 35 -10.94 -4.88 -0.74
CA GLU A 35 -11.17 -6.11 -1.51
C GLU A 35 -10.51 -5.96 -2.89
N GLU A 36 -9.43 -6.71 -3.11
CA GLU A 36 -8.62 -6.65 -4.33
C GLU A 36 -8.56 -8.00 -5.02
N THR A 37 -8.57 -7.98 -6.34
CA THR A 37 -8.36 -9.18 -7.15
C THR A 37 -6.88 -9.46 -7.35
N LEU A 38 -6.44 -10.62 -6.89
CA LEU A 38 -5.10 -11.17 -7.09
C LEU A 38 -5.09 -12.12 -8.30
N LEU A 39 -4.24 -11.83 -9.28
CA LEU A 39 -4.03 -12.69 -10.46
C LEU A 39 -2.60 -13.24 -10.44
N GLY A 40 -2.45 -14.56 -10.53
CA GLY A 40 -1.13 -15.18 -10.52
C GLY A 40 -1.15 -16.65 -10.86
N TRP A 41 0.05 -17.25 -10.84
CA TRP A 41 0.23 -18.69 -11.00
C TRP A 41 0.59 -19.31 -9.67
N THR A 42 0.08 -20.50 -9.42
CA THR A 42 0.46 -21.29 -8.24
C THR A 42 1.85 -21.85 -8.45
N VAL A 43 2.71 -21.69 -7.45
CA VAL A 43 4.08 -22.18 -7.44
C VAL A 43 4.34 -22.87 -6.11
N LEU A 44 5.23 -23.87 -6.12
CA LEU A 44 5.72 -24.46 -4.89
C LEU A 44 6.93 -23.67 -4.38
N HIS A 45 6.86 -23.14 -3.16
CA HIS A 45 7.94 -22.43 -2.50
C HIS A 45 8.09 -22.96 -1.06
N GLU A 46 9.27 -23.47 -0.72
CA GLU A 46 9.55 -24.05 0.61
C GLU A 46 8.50 -25.08 1.07
N ASP A 47 8.11 -25.98 0.16
CA ASP A 47 7.06 -27.00 0.36
C ASP A 47 5.66 -26.42 0.65
N GLN A 48 5.45 -25.13 0.40
CA GLN A 48 4.17 -24.45 0.52
C GLN A 48 3.69 -23.97 -0.84
N LEU A 49 2.39 -24.11 -1.10
CA LEU A 49 1.78 -23.60 -2.31
C LEU A 49 1.52 -22.10 -2.16
N CYS A 50 2.11 -21.33 -3.06
CA CYS A 50 2.00 -19.87 -3.08
C CYS A 50 1.39 -19.43 -4.40
N LEU A 51 0.63 -18.33 -4.37
CA LEU A 51 0.31 -17.58 -5.57
C LEU A 51 1.47 -16.63 -5.89
N ALA A 52 2.16 -16.85 -7.00
CA ALA A 52 3.14 -15.94 -7.57
C ALA A 52 2.42 -14.89 -8.44
N ILE A 53 2.35 -13.67 -7.92
CA ILE A 53 1.64 -12.55 -8.53
C ILE A 53 2.65 -11.70 -9.30
N ARG A 54 2.43 -11.58 -10.61
CA ARG A 54 3.26 -10.79 -11.55
C ARG A 54 2.38 -9.83 -12.34
N PRO A 55 2.84 -8.61 -12.70
CA PRO A 55 2.03 -7.72 -13.53
C PRO A 55 1.67 -8.32 -14.89
N GLN A 56 2.49 -9.25 -15.38
CA GLN A 56 2.23 -9.97 -16.62
C GLN A 56 0.86 -10.67 -16.60
N ALA A 57 0.47 -11.27 -15.47
CA ALA A 57 -0.84 -11.92 -15.31
C ALA A 57 -2.01 -10.96 -15.59
N TYR A 58 -1.92 -9.73 -15.08
CA TYR A 58 -2.92 -8.69 -15.30
C TYR A 58 -2.95 -8.21 -16.74
N ARG A 59 -1.77 -8.01 -17.35
CA ARG A 59 -1.67 -7.60 -18.76
C ARG A 59 -2.27 -8.66 -19.70
N GLU A 60 -2.01 -9.93 -19.44
CA GLU A 60 -2.55 -11.06 -20.21
C GLU A 60 -4.07 -11.18 -20.05
N ALA A 61 -4.60 -10.88 -18.85
CA ALA A 61 -6.04 -10.82 -18.59
C ALA A 61 -6.73 -9.55 -19.14
N GLY A 62 -5.97 -8.56 -19.64
CA GLY A 62 -6.51 -7.27 -20.08
C GLY A 62 -6.96 -6.38 -18.92
N GLU A 63 -6.43 -6.60 -17.72
CA GLU A 63 -6.77 -5.88 -16.49
C GLU A 63 -5.70 -4.86 -16.10
N ALA A 64 -6.11 -3.83 -15.36
CA ALA A 64 -5.19 -2.86 -14.80
C ALA A 64 -4.30 -3.54 -13.74
N VAL A 65 -3.01 -3.22 -13.76
CA VAL A 65 -2.08 -3.68 -12.71
C VAL A 65 -2.43 -2.93 -11.41
N PRO A 66 -2.71 -3.64 -10.31
CA PRO A 66 -3.06 -2.99 -9.04
C PRO A 66 -1.93 -2.13 -8.47
N GLU A 67 -2.31 -1.09 -7.73
CA GLU A 67 -1.35 -0.14 -7.15
C GLU A 67 -0.39 -0.81 -6.17
N PHE A 68 -0.86 -1.78 -5.36
CA PHE A 68 0.00 -2.52 -4.44
C PHE A 68 1.12 -3.25 -5.20
N LEU A 69 0.81 -3.82 -6.38
CA LEU A 69 1.77 -4.60 -7.16
C LEU A 69 2.76 -3.68 -7.84
N MET A 70 2.30 -2.53 -8.32
CA MET A 70 3.17 -1.47 -8.83
C MET A 70 4.12 -0.95 -7.74
N ALA A 71 3.60 -0.73 -6.52
CA ALA A 71 4.38 -0.30 -5.37
C ALA A 71 5.43 -1.34 -4.97
N PHE A 72 5.05 -2.62 -4.88
CA PHE A 72 5.97 -3.73 -4.63
C PHE A 72 7.11 -3.76 -5.65
N GLN A 73 6.79 -3.73 -6.94
CA GLN A 73 7.82 -3.71 -7.99
C GLN A 73 8.72 -2.47 -7.90
N GLY A 74 8.15 -1.31 -7.58
CA GLY A 74 8.90 -0.08 -7.41
C GLY A 74 9.87 -0.15 -6.22
N LEU A 75 9.45 -0.73 -5.08
CA LEU A 75 10.33 -0.99 -3.94
C LEU A 75 11.49 -1.91 -4.32
N CYS A 76 11.21 -3.02 -5.01
CA CYS A 76 12.26 -3.93 -5.47
C CYS A 76 13.24 -3.25 -6.44
N ARG A 77 12.75 -2.39 -7.35
CA ARG A 77 13.60 -1.56 -8.24
C ARG A 77 14.42 -0.51 -7.49
N LEU A 78 14.00 -0.13 -6.28
CA LEU A 78 14.73 0.74 -5.36
C LEU A 78 15.68 -0.04 -4.42
N ALA A 79 15.98 -1.30 -4.78
CA ALA A 79 16.84 -2.21 -4.02
C ALA A 79 16.29 -2.60 -2.63
N CYS A 80 14.96 -2.61 -2.46
CA CYS A 80 14.32 -3.26 -1.32
C CYS A 80 14.30 -4.78 -1.53
N PRO A 81 14.72 -5.60 -0.56
CA PRO A 81 14.52 -7.05 -0.62
C PRO A 81 13.03 -7.41 -0.79
N PRO A 82 12.67 -8.44 -1.58
CA PRO A 82 11.27 -8.82 -1.80
C PRO A 82 10.47 -9.05 -0.51
N GLU A 83 11.08 -9.68 0.49
CA GLU A 83 10.46 -9.99 1.77
C GLU A 83 10.12 -8.71 2.55
N ASP A 84 11.00 -7.72 2.49
CA ASP A 84 10.77 -6.42 3.14
C ASP A 84 9.81 -5.56 2.32
N ALA A 85 9.87 -5.62 0.98
CA ALA A 85 8.90 -4.96 0.11
C ALA A 85 7.48 -5.47 0.36
N GLN A 86 7.31 -6.77 0.56
CA GLN A 86 6.04 -7.37 0.92
C GLN A 86 5.52 -6.86 2.26
N LYS A 87 6.36 -6.85 3.31
CA LYS A 87 5.98 -6.30 4.63
C LYS A 87 5.56 -4.83 4.54
N VAL A 88 6.27 -4.03 3.74
CA VAL A 88 5.94 -2.61 3.54
C VAL A 88 4.60 -2.46 2.80
N CYS A 89 4.34 -3.26 1.77
CA CYS A 89 3.05 -3.23 1.06
C CYS A 89 1.88 -3.64 1.96
N GLN A 90 2.09 -4.54 2.91
CA GLN A 90 1.07 -4.94 3.89
C GLN A 90 0.84 -3.89 4.99
N ALA A 91 1.85 -3.07 5.29
CA ALA A 91 1.80 -2.09 6.38
C ALA A 91 1.24 -0.72 5.98
N TRP A 92 1.20 -0.39 4.68
CA TRP A 92 0.85 0.94 4.18
C TRP A 92 -0.24 0.90 3.12
N PRO A 93 -1.14 1.89 3.07
CA PRO A 93 -2.13 1.99 2.00
C PRO A 93 -1.46 2.08 0.61
N SER A 94 -1.92 1.26 -0.33
CA SER A 94 -1.36 1.18 -1.70
C SER A 94 -1.18 2.53 -2.40
N PRO A 95 -2.17 3.46 -2.38
CA PRO A 95 -2.00 4.76 -3.05
C PRO A 95 -0.90 5.62 -2.43
N MET A 96 -0.81 5.61 -1.09
CA MET A 96 0.20 6.36 -0.34
C MET A 96 1.59 5.77 -0.57
N LEU A 97 1.70 4.45 -0.56
CA LEU A 97 2.96 3.75 -0.83
C LEU A 97 3.45 3.99 -2.25
N LEU A 98 2.57 3.85 -3.25
CA LEU A 98 2.92 4.09 -4.66
C LEU A 98 3.39 5.54 -4.89
N ALA A 99 2.74 6.52 -4.25
CA ALA A 99 3.16 7.91 -4.31
C ALA A 99 4.57 8.12 -3.71
N ALA A 100 4.85 7.53 -2.54
CA ALA A 100 6.16 7.63 -1.90
C ALA A 100 7.27 6.97 -2.74
N VAL A 101 6.98 5.79 -3.32
CA VAL A 101 7.87 5.06 -4.23
C VAL A 101 8.17 5.90 -5.48
N THR A 102 7.16 6.55 -6.07
CA THR A 102 7.33 7.42 -7.25
C THR A 102 8.28 8.56 -6.94
N VAL A 103 8.06 9.28 -5.82
CA VAL A 103 8.94 10.37 -5.39
C VAL A 103 10.38 9.90 -5.16
N ALA A 104 10.56 8.73 -4.53
CA ALA A 104 11.89 8.17 -4.31
C ALA A 104 12.57 7.76 -5.61
N TYR A 105 11.82 7.19 -6.56
CA TYR A 105 12.33 6.79 -7.86
C TYR A 105 12.79 7.98 -8.70
N GLU A 106 12.03 9.08 -8.71
CA GLU A 106 12.42 10.32 -9.39
C GLU A 106 13.72 10.91 -8.82
N LYS A 107 13.91 10.82 -7.50
CA LYS A 107 15.08 11.36 -6.80
C LYS A 107 16.26 10.41 -6.72
N ARG A 108 16.14 9.17 -7.23
CA ARG A 108 17.10 8.08 -6.97
C ARG A 108 18.56 8.43 -7.26
N SER A 109 18.82 9.22 -8.31
CA SER A 109 20.19 9.62 -8.69
C SER A 109 20.83 10.63 -7.74
N ALA A 110 20.03 11.33 -6.92
CA ALA A 110 20.50 12.30 -5.94
C ALA A 110 20.60 11.73 -4.52
N LEU A 111 20.13 10.49 -4.31
CA LEU A 111 20.15 9.85 -2.99
C LEU A 111 21.52 9.22 -2.74
N THR A 112 22.14 9.59 -1.62
CA THR A 112 23.44 9.05 -1.17
C THR A 112 23.29 7.81 -0.28
N ARG A 113 22.06 7.52 0.15
CA ARG A 113 21.68 6.34 0.96
C ARG A 113 20.75 5.44 0.15
N SER A 114 20.48 4.24 0.68
CA SER A 114 19.56 3.28 0.07
C SER A 114 18.23 3.94 -0.34
N PRO A 115 17.86 3.93 -1.64
CA PRO A 115 16.68 4.61 -2.13
C PRO A 115 15.37 4.12 -1.51
N TRP A 116 15.24 2.84 -1.19
CA TRP A 116 14.02 2.34 -0.55
C TRP A 116 13.87 2.83 0.91
N LEU A 117 14.96 3.07 1.64
CA LEU A 117 14.88 3.67 2.98
C LEU A 117 14.35 5.11 2.93
N TYR A 118 14.58 5.81 1.82
CA TYR A 118 13.98 7.12 1.60
C TYR A 118 12.46 7.05 1.48
N VAL A 119 11.91 5.97 0.89
CA VAL A 119 10.45 5.71 0.87
C VAL A 119 9.90 5.65 2.28
N MET A 120 10.53 4.88 3.19
CA MET A 120 10.11 4.82 4.60
C MET A 120 10.16 6.18 5.28
N GLY A 121 11.18 6.99 4.99
CA GLY A 121 11.28 8.36 5.48
C GLY A 121 10.11 9.25 5.03
N ILE A 122 9.69 9.13 3.77
CA ILE A 122 8.53 9.86 3.22
C ILE A 122 7.25 9.41 3.92
N LEU A 123 7.02 8.10 4.02
CA LEU A 123 5.81 7.53 4.61
C LEU A 123 5.61 7.97 6.06
N HIS A 124 6.65 7.82 6.90
CA HIS A 124 6.60 8.26 8.29
C HIS A 124 6.51 9.78 8.45
N HIS A 125 7.00 10.55 7.48
CA HIS A 125 6.80 12.00 7.49
C HIS A 125 5.34 12.35 7.21
N TRP A 126 4.74 11.75 6.18
CA TRP A 126 3.33 11.99 5.83
C TRP A 126 2.36 11.52 6.91
N GLU A 127 2.60 10.35 7.50
CA GLU A 127 1.80 9.84 8.63
C GLU A 127 1.81 10.82 9.82
N ARG A 128 3.00 11.33 10.19
CA ARG A 128 3.12 12.34 11.25
C ARG A 128 2.43 13.64 10.90
N SER A 129 2.55 14.08 9.65
CA SER A 129 1.90 15.30 9.17
C SER A 129 0.37 15.19 9.19
N GLN A 130 -0.18 14.05 8.76
CA GLN A 130 -1.62 13.77 8.87
C GLN A 130 -2.07 13.74 10.34
N ALA A 131 -1.36 13.02 11.21
CA ALA A 131 -1.69 12.95 12.63
C ALA A 131 -1.66 14.33 13.31
N ASN A 132 -0.68 15.17 12.97
CA ASN A 132 -0.60 16.54 13.50
C ASN A 132 -1.75 17.42 12.99
N TRP A 133 -2.12 17.29 11.72
CA TRP A 133 -3.23 18.04 11.14
C TRP A 133 -4.57 17.64 11.76
N THR A 134 -4.82 16.34 11.94
CA THR A 134 -6.03 15.85 12.63
C THR A 134 -6.12 16.39 14.06
N ARG A 135 -5.02 16.34 14.82
CA ARG A 135 -4.99 16.95 16.18
C ARG A 135 -5.25 18.44 16.17
N GLN A 136 -4.72 19.17 15.18
CA GLN A 136 -4.99 20.61 15.05
C GLN A 136 -6.45 20.88 14.73
N LEU A 137 -7.07 20.09 13.84
CA LEU A 137 -8.49 20.20 13.56
C LEU A 137 -9.35 19.91 14.79
N GLU A 138 -9.07 18.85 15.53
CA GLU A 138 -9.77 18.51 16.77
C GLU A 138 -9.64 19.64 17.81
N ALA A 139 -8.43 20.18 17.99
CA ALA A 139 -8.18 21.30 18.89
C ALA A 139 -8.87 22.61 18.42
N SER A 140 -9.02 22.79 17.11
CA SER A 140 -9.71 23.94 16.51
C SER A 140 -11.23 23.76 16.47
N SER A 141 -11.73 22.54 16.66
CA SER A 141 -13.15 22.17 16.66
C SER A 141 -13.76 22.11 18.06
N GLY A 142 -13.15 22.82 19.04
CA GLY A 142 -13.75 23.04 20.35
C GLY A 142 -15.17 23.64 20.23
N PRO A 143 -16.03 23.47 21.24
CA PRO A 143 -17.43 23.84 21.13
C PRO A 143 -17.53 25.31 20.73
N LEU A 144 -18.28 25.58 19.65
CA LEU A 144 -18.69 26.93 19.33
C LEU A 144 -19.53 27.43 20.52
N GLU A 145 -18.89 28.10 21.48
CA GLU A 145 -19.59 29.08 22.30
C GLU A 145 -20.07 30.16 21.32
N GLY A 146 -21.26 29.94 20.77
CA GLY A 146 -21.97 30.96 20.03
C GLY A 146 -22.04 32.21 20.91
N PRO A 147 -21.95 33.42 20.33
CA PRO A 147 -22.05 34.63 21.11
C PRO A 147 -23.35 34.56 21.91
N GLY A 148 -23.23 34.52 23.24
CA GLY A 148 -24.36 34.55 24.14
C GLY A 148 -25.16 35.81 23.83
N ILE A 149 -26.29 35.64 23.15
CA ILE A 149 -27.23 36.73 22.94
C ILE A 149 -27.79 37.03 24.33
N ALA A 150 -27.27 38.09 24.95
CA ALA A 150 -27.87 38.65 26.15
C ALA A 150 -29.30 39.05 25.79
N HIS A 151 -30.28 38.29 26.27
CA HIS A 151 -31.67 38.73 26.25
C HIS A 151 -31.79 39.88 27.25
N GLU A 152 -31.69 41.09 26.74
CA GLU A 152 -32.04 42.31 27.46
C GLU A 152 -33.56 42.26 27.73
N GLU A 153 -33.93 41.96 28.98
CA GLU A 153 -35.32 42.05 29.43
C GLU A 153 -35.75 43.51 29.41
N VAL A 154 -36.64 43.85 28.47
CA VAL A 154 -37.30 45.17 28.43
C VAL A 154 -38.33 45.23 29.57
N PRO A 155 -38.28 46.23 30.47
CA PRO A 155 -39.23 46.33 31.57
C PRO A 155 -40.62 46.71 31.06
N ALA A 156 -41.64 46.01 31.55
CA ALA A 156 -43.04 46.27 31.27
C ALA A 156 -43.47 47.63 31.88
N ALA A 157 -44.16 48.44 31.07
CA ALA A 157 -44.85 49.67 31.49
C ALA A 157 -46.25 49.36 32.03
#